data_AF-A0A962C8Z0-F1
#
_entry.id   AF-A0A962C8Z0-F1
#
_cell.length_a   1.000
_cell.length_b   1.000
_cell.length_c   1.000
_cell.angle_alpha   90.00
_cell.angle_beta   90.00
_cell.angle_gamma   90.00
#
_symmetry.space_group_name_H-M   'P 1'
#
loop_
_entity.id
_entity.type
_entity.pdbx_description
1 polymer ?
#
loop_
_entity_poly.entity_id
_entity_poly.type
_entity_poly.pdbx_seq_one_letter_code
_entity_poly.pdbx_strand_id
1 'polypeptide(L)'
;SDVREVVSQLREDDSIDLTDALNTLIEGVPGLRIHLELPPRFTIDDPRRAQLLLRCAQEIITNAVRHANARNLWLSFERTPDRKLAIHARDDGRGAIQLRHGNGLTGMRERLSQFGGQLDIVTAKDQGFS
;
A
#
# COMPACT_ATOMS: atom_id res chain seq x y z
N SER A 1 -14.19 -32.58 16.25
CA SER A 1 -13.95 -31.19 15.82
C SER A 1 -12.82 -31.09 14.79
N ASP A 2 -12.63 -32.06 13.90
CA ASP A 2 -11.42 -32.17 13.07
C ASP A 2 -11.49 -31.59 11.65
N VAL A 3 -12.66 -31.12 11.19
CA VAL A 3 -12.77 -30.62 9.80
C VAL A 3 -12.36 -29.14 9.70
N ARG A 4 -12.57 -28.35 10.75
CA ARG A 4 -12.20 -26.93 10.75
C ARG A 4 -10.70 -26.70 10.80
N GLU A 5 -9.96 -27.61 11.43
CA GLU A 5 -8.51 -27.49 11.64
C GLU A 5 -7.74 -27.82 10.35
N VAL A 6 -8.12 -28.90 9.66
CA VAL A 6 -7.55 -29.30 8.36
C VAL A 6 -7.83 -28.26 7.27
N VAL A 7 -9.04 -27.67 7.24
CA VAL A 7 -9.38 -26.59 6.29
C VAL A 7 -8.63 -25.30 6.60
N SER A 8 -8.29 -25.03 7.86
CA SER A 8 -7.48 -23.88 8.23
C SER A 8 -6.04 -24.02 7.76
N GLN A 9 -5.45 -25.21 7.91
CA GLN A 9 -4.09 -25.50 7.46
C GLN A 9 -3.95 -25.46 5.94
N LEU A 10 -4.96 -25.94 5.19
CA LEU A 10 -4.98 -25.84 3.73
C LEU A 10 -5.12 -24.40 3.20
N ARG A 11 -5.73 -23.49 3.98
CA ARG A 11 -5.86 -22.07 3.59
C ARG A 11 -4.59 -21.26 3.79
N GLU A 12 -3.72 -21.65 4.72
CA GLU A 12 -2.44 -20.97 4.93
C GLU A 12 -1.50 -21.14 3.72
N ASP A 13 -1.57 -22.28 3.02
CA ASP A 13 -0.76 -22.60 1.83
C ASP A 13 -1.18 -21.82 0.56
N ASP A 14 -2.44 -21.37 0.46
CA ASP A 14 -2.92 -20.58 -0.69
C ASP A 14 -2.72 -19.06 -0.50
N SER A 15 -2.23 -18.63 0.66
CA SER A 15 -2.05 -17.22 0.97
C SER A 15 -0.74 -16.68 0.38
N ILE A 16 -0.81 -15.52 -0.28
CA ILE A 16 0.37 -14.88 -0.88
C ILE A 16 1.04 -14.01 0.17
N ASP A 17 2.27 -14.34 0.54
CA ASP A 17 3.09 -13.48 1.38
C ASP A 17 3.65 -12.31 0.57
N LEU A 18 3.24 -11.09 0.93
CA LEU A 18 3.69 -9.86 0.28
C LEU A 18 4.96 -9.28 0.90
N THR A 19 5.46 -9.85 2.00
CA THR A 19 6.57 -9.30 2.78
C THR A 19 7.80 -9.07 1.90
N ASP A 20 8.27 -10.11 1.21
CA ASP A 20 9.47 -10.02 0.36
C ASP A 20 9.25 -9.15 -0.87
N ALA A 21 8.04 -9.19 -1.45
CA ALA A 21 7.69 -8.39 -2.61
C ALA A 21 7.68 -6.88 -2.29
N LEU A 22 7.18 -6.50 -1.11
CA LEU A 22 7.21 -5.12 -0.62
C LEU A 22 8.62 -4.65 -0.27
N ASN A 23 9.43 -5.50 0.38
CA ASN A 23 10.84 -5.21 0.65
C ASN A 23 11.63 -4.99 -0.66
N THR A 24 11.47 -5.89 -1.62
CA THR A 24 12.10 -5.75 -2.95
C THR A 24 11.67 -4.47 -3.66
N LEU A 25 10.39 -4.10 -3.55
CA LEU A 25 9.86 -2.89 -4.17
C LEU A 25 10.49 -1.61 -3.62
N ILE A 26 10.80 -1.55 -2.32
CA ILE A 26 11.37 -0.36 -1.68
C ILE A 26 12.88 -0.25 -1.86
N GLU A 27 13.61 -1.37 -1.97
CA GLU A 27 15.06 -1.38 -2.19
C GLU A 27 15.45 -0.77 -3.55
N GLY A 28 14.57 -0.88 -4.55
CA GLY A 28 14.81 -0.39 -5.91
C GLY A 28 14.68 1.12 -6.10
N VAL A 29 14.54 1.92 -5.03
CA VAL A 29 14.16 3.34 -5.12
C VAL A 29 15.30 4.26 -4.67
N PRO A 30 16.23 4.64 -5.57
CA PRO A 30 17.32 5.52 -5.21
C PRO A 30 16.81 6.93 -4.86
N GLY A 31 17.38 7.53 -3.81
CA GLY A 31 17.13 8.92 -3.42
C GLY A 31 15.90 9.15 -2.53
N LEU A 32 15.10 8.11 -2.26
CA LEU A 32 13.98 8.16 -1.31
C LEU A 32 14.21 7.15 -0.19
N ARG A 33 14.22 7.61 1.07
CA ARG A 33 14.26 6.72 2.23
C ARG A 33 12.84 6.27 2.54
N ILE A 34 12.58 4.96 2.44
CA ILE A 34 11.27 4.39 2.73
C ILE A 34 11.31 3.72 4.10
N HIS A 35 10.44 4.18 4.99
CA HIS A 35 10.21 3.60 6.31
C HIS A 35 8.98 2.69 6.20
N LEU A 36 9.22 1.40 6.06
CA LEU A 36 8.18 0.41 5.84
C LEU A 36 7.81 -0.27 7.17
N GLU A 37 6.52 -0.20 7.52
CA GLU A 37 5.95 -0.90 8.66
C GLU A 37 4.97 -1.97 8.18
N LEU A 38 5.26 -3.22 8.52
CA LEU A 38 4.40 -4.37 8.22
C LEU A 38 4.42 -5.35 9.39
N PRO A 39 3.37 -6.18 9.55
CA PRO A 39 3.43 -7.32 10.45
C PRO A 39 4.53 -8.31 9.99
N PRO A 40 5.05 -9.17 10.89
CA PRO A 40 6.15 -10.11 10.56
C PRO A 40 5.87 -11.03 9.36
N ARG A 41 4.60 -11.32 9.10
CA ARG A 41 4.11 -11.94 7.87
C ARG A 41 2.88 -11.20 7.39
N PHE A 42 2.93 -10.65 6.19
CA PHE A 42 1.81 -9.96 5.59
C PHE A 42 1.25 -10.79 4.42
N THR A 43 0.44 -11.79 4.78
CA THR A 43 -0.19 -12.70 3.82
C THR A 43 -1.53 -12.16 3.32
N ILE A 44 -1.90 -12.49 2.08
CA ILE A 44 -3.16 -12.10 1.45
C ILE A 44 -3.75 -13.30 0.70
N ASP A 45 -4.99 -13.66 1.04
CA ASP A 45 -5.65 -14.85 0.52
C ASP A 45 -6.15 -14.70 -0.94
N ASP A 46 -6.42 -13.47 -1.39
CA ASP A 46 -6.89 -13.20 -2.77
C ASP A 46 -5.75 -12.62 -3.62
N PRO A 47 -5.28 -13.33 -4.67
CA PRO A 47 -4.23 -12.84 -5.56
C PRO A 47 -4.52 -11.49 -6.20
N ARG A 48 -5.78 -11.16 -6.47
CA ARG A 48 -6.14 -9.86 -7.04
C ARG A 48 -6.00 -8.75 -6.01
N ARG A 49 -6.30 -9.02 -4.74
CA ARG A 49 -6.02 -8.08 -3.65
C ARG A 49 -4.52 -7.91 -3.44
N ALA A 50 -3.76 -9.00 -3.49
CA ALA A 50 -2.31 -8.95 -3.38
C ALA A 50 -1.68 -8.06 -4.47
N GLN A 51 -2.09 -8.25 -5.73
CA GLN A 51 -1.66 -7.43 -6.86
C GLN A 51 -2.10 -5.97 -6.71
N LEU A 52 -3.31 -5.72 -6.21
CA LEU A 52 -3.81 -4.36 -5.97
C LEU A 52 -2.91 -3.62 -4.96
N LEU A 53 -2.60 -4.25 -3.83
CA LEU A 53 -1.75 -3.66 -2.79
C LEU A 53 -0.36 -3.31 -3.32
N LEU A 54 0.26 -4.21 -4.08
CA LEU A 54 1.57 -3.96 -4.72
C LEU A 54 1.51 -2.79 -5.70
N ARG A 55 0.46 -2.69 -6.52
CA ARG A 55 0.29 -1.55 -7.43
C ARG A 55 0.03 -0.24 -6.68
N CYS A 56 -0.71 -0.28 -5.57
CA CYS A 56 -0.90 0.90 -4.73
C CYS A 56 0.43 1.37 -4.14
N ALA A 57 1.22 0.45 -3.56
CA ALA A 57 2.54 0.74 -3.04
C ALA A 57 3.47 1.37 -4.10
N GLN A 58 3.52 0.76 -5.29
CA GLN A 58 4.34 1.23 -6.39
C GLN A 58 3.95 2.64 -6.85
N GLU A 59 2.65 2.91 -6.95
CA GLU A 59 2.13 4.21 -7.34
C GLU A 59 2.42 5.27 -6.27
N ILE A 60 2.26 4.96 -4.99
CA ILE A 60 2.61 5.84 -3.86
C ILE A 60 4.10 6.21 -3.91
N ILE A 61 4.98 5.21 -4.04
CA ILE A 61 6.43 5.41 -4.15
C ILE A 61 6.77 6.27 -5.37
N THR A 62 6.14 5.98 -6.52
CA THR A 62 6.35 6.75 -7.75
C THR A 62 5.92 8.21 -7.56
N ASN A 63 4.82 8.46 -6.87
CA ASN A 63 4.33 9.79 -6.56
C ASN A 63 5.28 10.55 -5.62
N ALA A 64 5.81 9.90 -4.59
CA ALA A 64 6.78 10.49 -3.68
C ALA A 64 8.07 10.93 -4.41
N VAL A 65 8.60 10.06 -5.29
CA VAL A 65 9.82 10.34 -6.08
C VAL A 65 9.58 11.42 -7.14
N ARG A 66 8.56 11.24 -7.99
CA ARG A 66 8.38 12.07 -9.19
C ARG A 66 7.67 13.39 -8.95
N HIS A 67 6.80 13.44 -7.94
CA HIS A 67 5.89 14.57 -7.76
C HIS A 67 6.09 15.31 -6.45
N ALA A 68 6.36 14.60 -5.35
CA ALA A 68 6.55 15.21 -4.04
C ALA A 68 7.99 15.72 -3.82
N ASN A 69 8.98 15.18 -4.55
CA ASN A 69 10.41 15.42 -4.29
C ASN A 69 10.75 15.18 -2.81
N ALA A 70 10.15 14.13 -2.26
CA ALA A 70 10.29 13.73 -0.86
C ALA A 70 11.67 13.08 -0.62
N ARG A 71 12.17 13.20 0.60
CA ARG A 71 13.36 12.47 1.08
C ARG A 71 12.97 11.27 1.92
N ASN A 72 11.81 11.33 2.58
CA ASN A 72 11.27 10.27 3.41
C ASN A 72 9.83 9.94 2.97
N LEU A 73 9.54 8.65 2.90
CA LEU A 73 8.20 8.10 2.75
C LEU A 73 7.97 7.09 3.87
N TRP A 74 6.97 7.32 4.70
CA TRP A 74 6.46 6.35 5.66
C TRP A 74 5.34 5.57 4.99
N LEU A 75 5.42 4.25 5.00
CA LEU A 75 4.45 3.36 4.39
C LEU A 75 4.13 2.25 5.38
N SER A 76 2.88 2.11 5.77
CA SER A 76 2.44 1.04 6.66
C SER A 76 1.30 0.23 6.07
N PHE A 77 1.33 -1.08 6.36
CA PHE A 77 0.30 -2.02 5.99
C PHE A 77 -0.25 -2.68 7.24
N GLU A 78 -1.56 -2.61 7.42
CA GLU A 78 -2.21 -3.20 8.58
C GLU A 78 -3.53 -3.88 8.25
N ARG A 79 -3.88 -4.84 9.11
CA ARG A 79 -5.20 -5.43 9.19
C ARG A 79 -5.94 -4.75 10.33
N THR A 80 -6.94 -3.97 9.97
CA THR A 80 -7.83 -3.29 10.91
C THR A 80 -8.66 -4.28 11.75
N PRO A 81 -9.19 -3.87 12.91
CA PRO A 81 -10.01 -4.74 13.76
C PRO A 81 -11.25 -5.34 13.07
N ASP A 82 -11.81 -4.64 12.06
CA ASP A 82 -12.93 -5.11 11.24
C ASP A 82 -12.49 -5.97 10.04
N ARG A 83 -11.25 -6.48 10.06
CA ARG A 83 -10.64 -7.35 9.04
C ARG A 83 -10.48 -6.72 7.66
N LYS A 84 -10.50 -5.39 7.57
CA LYS A 84 -10.11 -4.68 6.34
C LYS A 84 -8.60 -4.54 6.28
N LEU A 85 -8.10 -4.42 5.06
CA LEU A 85 -6.70 -4.11 4.77
C LEU A 85 -6.59 -2.60 4.59
N ALA A 86 -5.64 -1.98 5.28
CA ALA A 86 -5.34 -0.56 5.13
C ALA A 86 -3.88 -0.39 4.69
N ILE A 87 -3.67 0.59 3.81
CA ILE A 87 -2.35 1.13 3.50
C ILE A 87 -2.37 2.58 3.98
N HIS A 88 -1.44 2.95 4.82
CA HIS A 88 -1.19 4.34 5.16
C HIS A 88 0.13 4.76 4.56
N ALA A 89 0.16 5.92 3.91
CA ALA A 89 1.36 6.50 3.37
C ALA A 89 1.48 7.94 3.86
N ARG A 90 2.70 8.40 4.07
CA ARG A 90 2.99 9.80 4.32
C ARG A 90 4.35 10.15 3.75
N ASP A 91 4.49 11.29 3.10
CA ASP A 91 5.79 11.80 2.67
C ASP A 91 6.13 13.17 3.28
N ASP A 92 7.41 13.53 3.25
CA ASP A 92 7.93 14.84 3.67
C ASP A 92 8.19 15.80 2.49
N GLY A 93 7.56 15.54 1.34
CA GLY A 93 7.75 16.31 0.13
C GLY A 93 7.04 17.65 0.14
N ARG A 94 7.07 18.33 -1.00
CA ARG A 94 6.51 19.69 -1.17
C ARG A 94 4.98 19.77 -1.08
N GLY A 95 4.28 18.64 -1.08
CA GLY A 95 2.81 18.57 -1.17
C GLY A 95 2.23 19.31 -2.38
N ALA A 96 0.95 19.67 -2.32
CA ALA A 96 0.29 20.48 -3.35
C ALA A 96 -0.79 21.40 -2.78
N ILE A 97 -0.97 22.58 -3.38
CA ILE A 97 -2.10 23.48 -3.07
C ILE A 97 -3.42 22.92 -3.64
N GLN A 98 -3.34 22.29 -4.81
CA GLN A 98 -4.47 21.63 -5.45
C GLN A 98 -4.04 20.22 -5.88
N LEU A 99 -4.77 19.22 -5.41
CA LEU A 99 -4.56 17.84 -5.83
C LEU A 99 -5.02 17.68 -7.27
N ARG A 100 -4.08 17.37 -8.18
CA ARG A 100 -4.39 17.01 -9.56
C ARG A 100 -4.50 15.50 -9.66
N HIS A 101 -5.69 15.02 -10.01
CA HIS A 101 -5.91 13.60 -10.29
C HIS A 101 -5.28 13.24 -11.64
N GLY A 102 -4.06 12.72 -11.61
CA GLY A 102 -3.44 12.06 -12.75
C GLY A 102 -3.94 10.62 -12.93
N ASN A 103 -3.55 9.99 -14.03
CA ASN A 103 -3.96 8.62 -14.37
C ASN A 103 -3.64 7.60 -13.25
N GLY A 104 -2.57 7.81 -12.49
CA GLY A 104 -2.16 6.94 -11.40
C GLY A 104 -3.15 6.92 -10.22
N LEU A 105 -3.47 8.10 -9.67
CA LEU A 105 -4.46 8.24 -8.59
C LEU A 105 -5.88 7.85 -9.04
N THR A 106 -6.27 8.22 -10.27
CA THR A 106 -7.57 7.82 -10.83
C THR A 106 -7.67 6.30 -10.95
N GLY A 107 -6.66 5.65 -11.53
CA GLY A 107 -6.64 4.19 -11.66
C GLY A 107 -6.54 3.47 -10.30
N MET A 108 -5.88 4.07 -9.30
CA MET A 108 -5.86 3.54 -7.94
C MET A 108 -7.26 3.57 -7.32
N ARG A 109 -7.97 4.70 -7.43
CA ARG A 109 -9.34 4.85 -6.94
C ARG A 109 -10.30 3.86 -7.61
N GLU A 110 -10.25 3.75 -8.94
CA GLU A 110 -11.10 2.81 -9.69
C GLU A 110 -10.87 1.36 -9.25
N ARG A 111 -9.61 0.95 -9.13
CA ARG A 111 -9.26 -0.41 -8.69
C ARG A 111 -9.67 -0.67 -7.25
N LEU A 112 -9.51 0.29 -6.33
CA LEU A 112 -9.97 0.16 -4.95
C LEU A 112 -11.50 0.00 -4.90
N SER A 113 -12.24 0.79 -5.67
CA SER A 113 -13.70 0.70 -5.75
C SER A 113 -14.19 -0.67 -6.22
N GLN A 114 -13.46 -1.37 -7.10
CA GLN A 114 -13.80 -2.74 -7.53
C GLN A 114 -13.80 -3.75 -6.38
N PHE A 115 -13.08 -3.46 -5.30
CA PHE A 115 -13.04 -4.28 -4.07
C PHE A 115 -13.82 -3.65 -2.92
N GLY A 116 -14.61 -2.60 -3.17
CA GLY A 116 -15.32 -1.84 -2.12
C GLY A 116 -14.41 -1.03 -1.21
N GLY A 117 -13.15 -0.81 -1.62
CA GLY A 117 -12.19 0.03 -0.91
C GLY A 117 -12.35 1.50 -1.22
N GLN A 118 -11.62 2.33 -0.49
CA GLN A 118 -11.65 3.79 -0.60
C GLN A 118 -10.22 4.33 -0.63
N LEU A 119 -10.08 5.55 -1.17
CA LEU A 119 -8.81 6.27 -1.23
C LEU A 119 -9.05 7.71 -0.78
N ASP A 120 -8.46 8.04 0.36
CA ASP A 120 -8.43 9.38 0.92
C ASP A 120 -7.02 9.94 0.77
N ILE A 121 -6.92 11.21 0.37
CA ILE A 121 -5.64 11.90 0.17
C ILE A 121 -5.78 13.28 0.75
N VAL A 122 -4.85 13.62 1.64
CA VAL A 122 -4.70 14.94 2.25
C VAL A 122 -3.32 15.48 1.86
N THR A 123 -3.30 16.73 1.39
CA THR A 123 -2.06 17.42 1.06
C THR A 123 -2.26 18.91 1.19
N ALA A 124 -1.17 19.61 1.51
CA ALA A 124 -1.07 21.04 1.44
C ALA A 124 0.35 21.42 1.02
N LYS A 125 0.54 22.68 0.59
CA LYS A 125 1.87 23.19 0.25
C LYS A 125 2.81 23.03 1.44
N ASP A 126 3.99 22.46 1.18
CA ASP A 126 5.08 22.23 2.13
C ASP A 126 4.71 21.28 3.30
N GLN A 127 3.67 20.45 3.14
CA GLN A 127 3.19 19.49 4.14
C GLN A 127 3.23 18.03 3.65
N GLY A 128 3.77 17.77 2.47
CA GLY A 128 3.78 16.44 1.85
C GLY A 128 2.40 15.93 1.46
N PHE A 129 2.29 14.61 1.29
CA PHE A 129 1.03 13.89 1.09
C PHE A 129 0.83 12.88 2.22
N SER A 130 -0.44 12.62 2.54
CA SER A 130 -0.88 11.52 3.41
C SER A 130 -2.19 10.92 2.93
#